data_AF-K6D3R9-F1
#
_entry.id   AF-K6D3R9-F1
#
_cell.length_a   1.000
_cell.length_b   1.000
_cell.length_c   1.000
_cell.angle_alpha   90.00
_cell.angle_beta   90.00
_cell.angle_gamma   90.00
#
_symmetry.space_group_name_H-M   'P 1'
#
loop_
_entity.id
_entity.type
_entity.pdbx_description
1 polymer ?
#
loop_
_entity_poly.entity_id
_entity_poly.type
_entity_poly.pdbx_seq_one_letter_code
_entity_poly.pdbx_strand_id
1 'polypeptide(L)'
;MLIQCTKALLDRIGIKGSELASPEDHEQLPDSLVAWHANFGINRRKAIILMNNETRYPIVIYRPSIKDFSKIKELIREAIMEALRMEGVRKEVIEAYLAKAGEISLCERLGKHYYINMSVINTQAA
;
A
#
# COMPACT_ATOMS: atom_id res chain seq x y z
N MET A 1 -2.56 -10.11 -3.39
CA MET A 1 -2.01 -9.11 -2.46
C MET A 1 -3.07 -8.04 -2.40
N LEU A 2 -3.82 -7.97 -1.31
CA LEU A 2 -4.90 -7.00 -1.19
C LEU A 2 -4.32 -5.65 -0.77
N ILE A 3 -4.62 -4.60 -1.55
CA ILE A 3 -4.23 -3.23 -1.25
C ILE A 3 -5.49 -2.41 -0.97
N GLN A 4 -5.74 -2.14 0.30
CA GLN A 4 -6.85 -1.33 0.77
C GLN A 4 -6.54 0.15 0.55
N CYS A 5 -7.20 0.75 -0.44
CA CYS A 5 -6.92 2.11 -0.89
C CYS A 5 -7.91 3.11 -0.29
N THR A 6 -7.40 4.31 0.03
CA THR A 6 -8.26 5.48 0.23
C THR A 6 -8.95 5.89 -1.08
N LYS A 7 -10.15 6.46 -0.99
CA LYS A 7 -10.87 7.00 -2.15
C LYS A 7 -10.04 7.99 -2.97
N ALA A 8 -9.29 8.87 -2.29
CA ALA A 8 -8.41 9.84 -2.95
C ALA A 8 -7.32 9.19 -3.83
N LEU A 9 -6.82 8.01 -3.44
CA LEU A 9 -5.87 7.25 -4.27
C LEU A 9 -6.61 6.57 -5.43
N LEU A 10 -7.76 5.96 -5.19
CA LEU A 10 -8.56 5.29 -6.23
C LEU A 10 -8.98 6.26 -7.34
N ASP A 11 -9.47 7.45 -6.97
CA ASP A 11 -9.83 8.52 -7.90
C ASP A 11 -8.63 8.95 -8.77
N ARG A 12 -7.42 8.88 -8.21
CA ARG A 12 -6.16 9.21 -8.91
C ARG A 12 -5.75 8.15 -9.91
N ILE A 13 -5.95 6.88 -9.57
CA ILE A 13 -5.64 5.73 -10.43
C ILE A 13 -6.68 5.63 -11.56
N GLY A 14 -7.93 6.06 -11.32
CA GLY A 14 -9.00 6.07 -12.32
C GLY A 14 -9.69 4.72 -12.49
N ILE A 15 -9.57 3.82 -11.50
CA ILE A 15 -10.22 2.50 -11.50
C ILE A 15 -11.70 2.65 -11.12
N LYS A 16 -12.58 1.99 -11.87
CA LYS A 16 -14.01 1.97 -11.61
C LYS A 16 -14.35 0.94 -10.54
N GLY A 17 -15.43 1.18 -9.77
CA GLY A 17 -15.83 0.30 -8.66
C GLY A 17 -16.07 -1.17 -9.05
N SER A 18 -16.43 -1.46 -10.31
CA SER A 18 -16.60 -2.83 -10.82
C SER A 18 -15.30 -3.62 -10.94
N GLU A 19 -14.15 -2.95 -10.96
CA GLU A 19 -12.81 -3.56 -11.03
C GLU A 19 -12.17 -3.73 -9.64
N LEU A 20 -12.83 -3.22 -8.60
CA LEU A 20 -12.36 -3.34 -7.22
C LEU A 20 -12.75 -4.72 -6.66
N ALA A 21 -11.81 -5.33 -5.96
CA ALA A 21 -12.10 -6.49 -5.16
C ALA A 21 -13.02 -6.10 -3.99
N SER A 22 -13.82 -7.04 -3.49
CA SER A 22 -14.47 -6.84 -2.21
C SER A 22 -13.42 -6.67 -1.12
N PRO A 23 -13.65 -5.83 -0.11
CA PRO A 23 -12.84 -5.85 1.10
C PRO A 23 -13.05 -7.20 1.78
N GLU A 24 -12.16 -8.14 1.50
CA GLU A 24 -12.03 -9.38 2.27
C GLU A 24 -11.36 -9.05 3.61
N ASP A 25 -11.66 -9.87 4.62
CA ASP A 25 -11.08 -9.74 5.96
C ASP A 25 -9.62 -10.23 5.97
N HIS A 26 -8.70 -9.43 5.43
CA HIS A 26 -7.24 -9.64 5.57
C HIS A 26 -6.73 -8.95 6.85
N GLU A 27 -7.46 -9.12 7.95
CA GLU A 27 -7.16 -8.46 9.23
C GLU A 27 -6.32 -9.34 10.17
N GLN A 28 -6.23 -10.64 9.91
CA GLN A 28 -5.53 -11.59 10.78
C GLN A 28 -4.44 -12.35 10.04
N LEU A 29 -3.45 -12.83 10.80
CA LEU A 29 -2.43 -13.73 10.26
C LEU A 29 -3.09 -15.02 9.75
N PRO A 30 -2.61 -15.56 8.61
CA PRO A 30 -1.44 -15.12 7.87
C PRO A 30 -1.68 -14.03 6.82
N ASP A 31 -2.93 -13.66 6.56
CA ASP A 31 -3.32 -12.82 5.42
C ASP A 31 -2.97 -11.34 5.64
N SER A 32 -3.05 -10.87 6.88
CA SER A 32 -2.60 -9.52 7.29
C SER A 32 -1.13 -9.24 6.94
N LEU A 33 -0.28 -10.26 6.86
CA LEU A 33 1.13 -10.11 6.51
C LEU A 33 1.32 -9.75 5.03
N VAL A 34 0.43 -10.24 4.16
CA VAL A 34 0.46 -9.98 2.72
C VAL A 34 -0.54 -8.90 2.28
N ALA A 35 -1.25 -8.29 3.23
CA ALA A 35 -2.15 -7.18 2.99
C ALA A 35 -1.52 -5.84 3.37
N TRP A 36 -1.90 -4.79 2.63
CA TRP A 36 -1.39 -3.44 2.83
C TRP A 36 -2.50 -2.41 2.72
N HIS A 37 -2.34 -1.31 3.43
CA HIS A 37 -3.10 -0.09 3.22
C HIS A 37 -2.31 0.87 2.34
N ALA A 38 -2.99 1.53 1.39
CA ALA A 38 -2.41 2.57 0.56
C ALA A 38 -3.19 3.88 0.69
N ASN A 39 -2.48 4.95 1.07
CA ASN A 39 -3.01 6.29 1.17
C ASN A 39 -2.29 7.22 0.18
N PHE A 40 -3.01 8.22 -0.34
CA PHE A 40 -2.44 9.27 -1.16
C PHE A 40 -2.47 10.61 -0.43
N GLY A 41 -1.27 11.09 -0.06
CA GLY A 41 -1.05 12.45 0.46
C GLY A 41 0.05 12.52 1.52
N ILE A 42 0.82 13.61 1.52
CA ILE A 42 1.32 14.39 2.68
C ILE A 42 1.50 15.83 2.13
N ASN A 43 0.50 16.70 2.35
CA ASN A 43 0.49 18.13 1.97
C ASN A 43 0.88 18.44 0.50
N ARG A 44 1.70 19.48 0.26
CA ARG A 44 2.10 19.99 -1.08
C ARG A 44 2.89 18.96 -1.91
N ARG A 45 3.35 17.87 -1.30
CA ARG A 45 4.25 16.89 -1.89
C ARG A 45 3.50 15.55 -2.00
N LYS A 46 2.68 15.45 -3.05
CA LYS A 46 1.94 14.24 -3.46
C LYS A 46 2.80 12.98 -3.22
N ALA A 47 2.34 12.05 -2.38
CA ALA A 47 3.05 10.83 -2.03
C ALA A 47 2.04 9.68 -1.86
N ILE A 48 2.46 8.47 -2.19
CA ILE A 48 1.71 7.23 -1.90
C ILE A 48 2.38 6.59 -0.70
N ILE A 49 1.59 6.26 0.31
CA ILE A 49 2.06 5.71 1.57
C ILE A 49 1.45 4.33 1.69
N LEU A 50 2.30 3.32 1.65
CA LEU A 50 1.93 1.94 1.88
C LEU A 50 2.22 1.61 3.35
N MET A 51 1.32 0.87 3.98
CA MET A 51 1.47 0.42 5.35
C MET A 51 1.09 -1.05 5.42
N ASN A 52 2.03 -1.91 5.80
CA ASN A 52 1.72 -3.34 5.96
C ASN A 52 0.69 -3.53 7.09
N ASN A 53 -0.29 -4.41 6.87
CA ASN A 53 -1.39 -4.58 7.81
C ASN A 53 -0.94 -5.25 9.11
N GLU A 54 -0.01 -6.20 9.04
CA GLU A 54 0.53 -6.89 10.21
C GLU A 54 1.64 -6.09 10.91
N THR A 55 2.73 -5.82 10.19
CA THR A 55 3.97 -5.29 10.78
C THR A 55 3.94 -3.79 11.01
N ARG A 56 2.98 -3.07 10.43
CA ARG A 56 2.95 -1.60 10.36
C ARG A 56 4.22 -0.99 9.76
N TYR A 57 4.91 -1.75 8.90
CA TYR A 57 6.07 -1.26 8.16
C TYR A 57 5.62 -0.27 7.05
N PRO A 58 6.08 0.99 7.08
CA PRO A 58 5.69 1.99 6.09
C PRO A 58 6.63 2.00 4.88
N ILE A 59 6.08 2.22 3.69
CA ILE A 59 6.83 2.51 2.47
C ILE A 59 6.26 3.77 1.84
N VAL A 60 7.13 4.72 1.47
CA VAL A 60 6.73 6.00 0.89
C VAL A 60 7.24 6.12 -0.54
N ILE A 61 6.32 6.15 -1.49
CA ILE A 61 6.61 6.47 -2.89
C ILE A 61 6.36 7.98 -3.07
N TYR A 62 7.45 8.73 -3.18
CA TYR A 62 7.43 10.18 -3.19
C TYR A 62 7.30 10.76 -4.59
N ARG A 63 6.37 11.73 -4.77
CA ARG A 63 6.10 12.43 -6.04
C ARG A 63 5.90 11.49 -7.24
N PRO A 64 4.94 10.55 -7.19
CA PRO A 64 4.63 9.72 -8.34
C PRO A 64 4.19 10.59 -9.52
N SER A 65 4.73 10.28 -10.69
CA SER A 65 4.36 10.87 -11.97
C SER A 65 2.97 10.42 -12.41
N ILE A 66 2.38 11.09 -13.40
CA ILE A 66 1.09 10.67 -13.98
C ILE A 66 1.20 9.27 -14.59
N LYS A 67 2.35 8.95 -15.20
CA LYS A 67 2.60 7.63 -15.80
C LYS A 67 2.66 6.54 -14.73
N ASP A 68 3.15 6.87 -13.54
CA ASP A 68 3.29 5.91 -12.44
C ASP A 68 1.91 5.42 -11.98
N PHE A 69 0.88 6.28 -12.01
CA PHE A 69 -0.49 5.87 -11.68
C PHE A 69 -1.07 4.86 -12.66
N SER A 70 -0.72 4.95 -13.96
CA SER A 70 -1.13 3.94 -14.94
C SER A 70 -0.51 2.55 -14.71
N LYS A 71 0.58 2.49 -13.93
CA LYS A 71 1.33 1.27 -13.60
C LYS A 71 1.40 1.03 -12.09
N ILE A 72 0.39 1.49 -11.37
CA ILE A 72 0.45 1.55 -9.90
C ILE A 72 0.70 0.19 -9.25
N LYS A 73 0.16 -0.90 -9.80
CA LYS A 73 0.38 -2.25 -9.29
C LYS A 73 1.85 -2.68 -9.41
N GLU A 74 2.48 -2.41 -10.56
CA GLU A 74 3.91 -2.66 -10.78
C GLU A 74 4.75 -1.86 -9.79
N LEU A 75 4.46 -0.55 -9.68
CA LEU A 75 5.16 0.36 -8.78
C LEU A 75 5.07 -0.06 -7.31
N ILE A 76 3.89 -0.48 -6.83
CA ILE A 76 3.70 -0.97 -5.46
C ILE A 76 4.51 -2.23 -5.23
N ARG A 77 4.47 -3.18 -6.17
CA ARG A 77 5.20 -4.45 -6.06
C ARG A 77 6.71 -4.21 -6.00
N GLU A 78 7.23 -3.35 -6.88
CA GLU A 78 8.64 -2.96 -6.90
C GLU A 78 9.06 -2.24 -5.61
N ALA A 79 8.24 -1.32 -5.11
CA ALA A 79 8.52 -0.60 -3.87
C ALA A 79 8.59 -1.53 -2.65
N ILE A 80 7.69 -2.51 -2.54
CA ILE A 80 7.72 -3.53 -1.48
C ILE A 80 8.99 -4.39 -1.60
N MET A 81 9.29 -4.86 -2.81
CA MET A 81 10.47 -5.68 -3.07
C MET A 81 11.77 -4.94 -2.70
N GLU A 82 11.91 -3.69 -3.12
CA GLU A 82 13.10 -2.88 -2.86
C GLU A 82 13.24 -2.53 -1.37
N ALA A 83 12.13 -2.17 -0.70
CA ALA A 83 12.16 -1.89 0.73
C ALA A 83 12.63 -3.12 1.53
N LEU A 84 12.06 -4.30 1.27
CA LEU A 84 12.49 -5.54 1.94
C LEU A 84 13.96 -5.88 1.65
N ARG A 85 14.43 -5.64 0.42
CA ARG A 85 15.83 -5.82 0.06
C ARG A 85 16.74 -4.87 0.84
N MET A 86 16.35 -3.60 0.99
CA MET A 86 17.10 -2.60 1.75
C MET A 86 17.19 -2.94 3.24
N GLU A 87 16.15 -3.58 3.80
CA GLU A 87 16.15 -4.12 5.17
C GLU A 87 17.01 -5.40 5.32
N GLY A 88 17.66 -5.88 4.26
CA GLY A 88 18.52 -7.06 4.29
C GLY A 88 17.76 -8.38 4.25
N VAL A 89 16.48 -8.38 3.87
CA VAL A 89 15.72 -9.63 3.68
C VAL A 89 16.33 -10.40 2.51
N ARG A 90 16.60 -11.69 2.74
CA ARG A 90 17.19 -12.56 1.72
C ARG A 90 16.27 -12.67 0.52
N LYS A 91 16.86 -12.72 -0.69
CA LYS A 91 16.14 -12.77 -1.96
C LYS A 91 15.09 -13.89 -1.99
N GLU A 92 15.43 -15.08 -1.52
CA GLU A 92 14.53 -16.24 -1.56
C GLU A 92 13.30 -16.04 -0.65
N VAL A 93 13.46 -15.28 0.45
CA VAL A 93 12.36 -14.92 1.36
C VAL A 93 11.45 -13.88 0.72
N ILE A 94 12.01 -12.90 0.00
CA ILE A 94 11.24 -11.89 -0.75
C ILE A 94 10.44 -12.59 -1.86
N GLU A 95 11.06 -13.51 -2.60
CA GLU A 95 10.39 -14.26 -3.66
C GLU A 95 9.25 -15.13 -3.10
N ALA A 96 9.49 -15.84 -2.00
CA ALA A 96 8.44 -16.62 -1.33
C ALA A 96 7.30 -15.73 -0.81
N TYR A 97 7.61 -14.56 -0.24
CA TYR A 97 6.62 -13.59 0.19
C TYR A 97 5.75 -13.09 -0.98
N LEU A 98 6.39 -12.67 -2.08
CA LEU A 98 5.70 -12.15 -3.26
C LEU A 98 4.91 -13.22 -4.01
N ALA A 99 5.35 -14.48 -3.97
CA ALA A 99 4.62 -15.63 -4.50
C ALA A 99 3.38 -15.93 -3.65
N LYS A 100 3.52 -15.97 -2.32
CA LYS A 100 2.38 -16.12 -1.40
C LYS A 100 1.38 -14.98 -1.53
N ALA A 101 1.87 -13.75 -1.67
CA ALA A 101 1.03 -12.58 -1.81
C ALA A 101 0.24 -12.60 -3.12
N GLY A 102 0.75 -13.21 -4.21
CA GLY A 102 0.06 -13.26 -5.50
C GLY A 102 -0.06 -11.91 -6.21
N GLU A 103 -1.01 -11.80 -7.15
CA GLU A 103 -1.28 -10.56 -7.90
C GLU A 103 -1.92 -9.48 -7.04
N ILE A 104 -1.75 -8.21 -7.42
CA ILE A 104 -2.32 -7.08 -6.68
C ILE A 104 -3.80 -6.89 -7.05
N SER A 105 -4.64 -6.92 -6.01
CA SER A 105 -6.05 -6.54 -6.06
C SER A 105 -6.25 -5.28 -5.23
N LEU A 106 -6.98 -4.30 -5.78
CA LEU A 106 -7.29 -3.07 -5.06
C LEU A 106 -8.72 -3.14 -4.55
N CYS A 107 -8.96 -2.66 -3.35
CA CYS A 107 -10.31 -2.45 -2.82
C CYS A 107 -10.42 -1.06 -2.19
N GLU A 108 -11.64 -0.52 -2.17
CA GLU A 108 -11.93 0.67 -1.39
C GLU A 108 -12.02 0.30 0.09
N ARG A 109 -11.35 1.09 0.93
CA ARG A 109 -11.44 0.93 2.37
C ARG A 109 -12.85 1.29 2.86
N LEU A 110 -13.58 0.31 3.40
CA LEU A 110 -14.86 0.53 4.09
C LEU A 110 -14.62 0.81 5.59
N GLY A 111 -14.90 2.03 6.05
CA GLY A 111 -15.02 2.33 7.50
C GLY A 111 -13.73 2.64 8.28
N LYS A 112 -13.93 3.07 9.53
CA LYS A 112 -12.91 3.60 10.47
C LYS A 112 -12.26 2.47 11.30
N HIS A 113 -11.65 1.48 10.68
CA HIS A 113 -10.86 0.48 11.44
C HIS A 113 -9.37 0.85 11.41
N TYR A 114 -8.83 1.04 12.61
CA TYR A 114 -7.45 1.41 12.96
C TYR A 114 -6.99 2.80 12.47
N TYR A 115 -7.17 3.80 13.35
CA TYR A 115 -6.51 5.09 13.25
C TYR A 115 -5.00 4.94 13.53
N ILE A 116 -4.18 4.74 12.49
CA ILE A 116 -2.88 5.42 12.49
C ILE A 116 -3.19 6.84 12.03
N ASN A 117 -3.30 7.74 12.99
CA ASN A 117 -3.48 9.15 12.69
C ASN A 117 -2.18 9.65 12.03
N MET A 118 -2.15 9.65 10.69
CA MET A 118 -1.02 10.15 9.90
C MET A 118 -0.75 11.65 10.13
N SER A 119 -1.64 12.39 10.82
CA SER A 119 -1.32 13.75 11.27
C SER A 119 -0.22 13.78 12.34
N VAL A 120 0.06 12.66 13.02
CA VAL A 120 1.18 12.56 13.98
C VAL A 120 2.54 12.61 13.26
N ILE A 121 2.62 12.19 11.99
CA ILE A 121 3.84 12.33 11.17
C ILE A 121 4.06 13.80 10.75
N ASN A 122 3.00 14.62 10.70
CA ASN A 122 3.12 16.04 10.36
C ASN A 122 3.64 16.91 11.52
N THR A 123 3.69 16.41 12.75
CA THR A 123 4.01 17.23 13.93
C THR A 123 5.49 17.27 14.32
N GLN A 124 6.38 16.55 13.61
CA GLN A 124 7.82 16.57 13.89
C GLN A 124 8.69 17.23 12.80
N ALA A 125 8.06 17.96 11.89
CA ALA A 125 8.77 18.81 10.92
C ALA A 125 8.36 20.28 11.12
N ALA A 126 8.66 20.82 12.31
CA ALA A 126 8.61 22.24 12.62
C ALA A 126 9.97 22.68 13.17
#